data_AF-A0A1B6GTS1-F1
#
_entry.id   AF-A0A1B6GTS1-F1
#
_cell.length_a   1.000
_cell.length_b   1.000
_cell.length_c   1.000
_cell.angle_alpha   90.00
_cell.angle_beta   90.00
_cell.angle_gamma   90.00
#
_symmetry.space_group_name_H-M   'P 1'
#
loop_
_entity.id
_entity.type
_entity.pdbx_description
1 polymer ?
#
loop_
_entity_poly.entity_id
_entity_poly.type
_entity_poly.pdbx_seq_one_letter_code
_entity_poly.pdbx_strand_id
1 'polypeptide(L)'
;MADIDRLQCRNIPMNFLPPTPPGLEALYLACRRIYPDQPNPLQVAALVKYWLGGPDPLDYISMYANPGDVELDIPPHWHYISFGLSDLHGDGRVHEVTGPETPSGFGFELTFRLRREASETAPPTWPATLMQSLAKYVFQSGNTLCAGDHVSWHCALDNSESRIQHILMAADAQLTTTTTPFGPVSFVQVVGICKEELLAAQRWNGPGVLDILKRLPVAGGAWLVTDMRRGENILELDPAAQEEVDRGIEEDGSNLSGVSARCSWSEFNQLFTPGESGGLTTPPLSPHSDSEQIQAALKKGSLNTRPVLPPIKGQAERH
;
A
#
# COMPACT_ATOMS: atom_id res chain seq x y z
N MET A 1 27.96 -34.71 50.83
CA MET A 1 27.32 -35.99 50.52
C MET A 1 25.82 -35.74 50.60
N ALA A 2 25.18 -35.74 49.43
CA ALA A 2 23.73 -35.74 49.14
C ALA A 2 22.81 -34.74 49.88
N ASP A 3 22.25 -33.76 49.15
CA ASP A 3 20.84 -33.89 48.73
C ASP A 3 20.55 -32.92 47.56
N ILE A 4 20.52 -33.49 46.37
CA ILE A 4 19.97 -32.93 45.13
C ILE A 4 18.63 -33.65 44.95
N ASP A 5 17.63 -32.89 44.47
CA ASP A 5 16.32 -33.32 43.96
C ASP A 5 15.09 -33.00 44.81
N ARG A 6 14.09 -32.49 44.06
CA ARG A 6 12.67 -32.29 44.40
C ARG A 6 12.23 -30.90 44.87
N LEU A 7 12.52 -29.90 44.05
CA LEU A 7 11.50 -28.90 43.74
C LEU A 7 10.82 -29.32 42.44
N GLN A 8 9.70 -30.03 42.61
CA GLN A 8 8.81 -30.45 41.53
C GLN A 8 8.41 -29.23 40.70
N CYS A 9 8.83 -29.22 39.43
CA CYS A 9 8.18 -28.45 38.39
C CYS A 9 6.69 -28.79 38.41
N ARG A 10 5.87 -27.87 38.93
CA ARG A 10 4.42 -27.96 38.79
C ARG A 10 4.13 -27.86 37.29
N ASN A 11 3.79 -29.00 36.69
CA ASN A 11 3.11 -29.07 35.41
C ASN A 11 1.89 -28.14 35.46
N ILE A 12 2.02 -26.96 34.86
CA ILE A 12 0.87 -26.15 34.52
C ILE A 12 0.19 -26.88 33.35
N PRO A 13 -1.07 -27.33 33.48
CA PRO A 13 -1.76 -27.95 32.36
C PRO A 13 -1.86 -26.93 31.22
N MET A 14 -1.33 -27.28 30.04
CA MET A 14 -1.32 -26.49 28.79
C MET A 14 -2.71 -26.18 28.21
N ASN A 15 -3.79 -26.31 28.99
CA ASN A 15 -5.18 -26.29 28.51
C ASN A 15 -5.96 -25.00 28.82
N PHE A 16 -5.31 -23.86 29.04
CA PHE A 16 -6.00 -22.61 29.39
C PHE A 16 -5.75 -21.41 28.47
N LEU A 17 -5.03 -21.59 27.36
CA LEU A 17 -5.02 -20.60 26.28
C LEU A 17 -6.01 -21.05 25.21
N PRO A 18 -6.90 -20.17 24.70
CA PRO A 18 -7.70 -20.51 23.54
C PRO A 18 -6.75 -20.95 22.42
N PRO A 19 -7.10 -22.01 21.66
CA PRO A 19 -6.25 -22.49 20.58
C PRO A 19 -6.02 -21.35 19.59
N THR A 20 -4.77 -21.20 19.11
CA THR A 20 -4.45 -20.23 18.06
C THR A 20 -5.36 -20.49 16.86
N PRO A 21 -6.01 -19.45 16.30
CA PRO A 21 -6.84 -19.61 15.11
C PRO A 21 -6.07 -20.29 13.97
N PRO A 22 -6.67 -21.22 13.20
CA PRO A 22 -5.93 -22.01 12.22
C PRO A 22 -5.27 -21.19 11.10
N GLY A 23 -5.92 -20.11 10.64
CA GLY A 23 -5.36 -19.21 9.64
C GLY A 23 -4.16 -18.44 10.22
N LEU A 24 -4.31 -17.94 11.44
CA LEU A 24 -3.23 -17.25 12.15
C LEU A 24 -2.01 -18.17 12.39
N GLU A 25 -2.23 -19.42 12.79
CA GLU A 25 -1.15 -20.38 13.01
C GLU A 25 -0.38 -20.67 11.72
N ALA A 26 -1.07 -20.82 10.57
CA ALA A 26 -0.42 -21.03 9.27
C ALA A 26 0.51 -19.85 8.90
N LEU A 27 0.05 -18.62 9.13
CA LEU A 27 0.85 -17.42 8.86
C LEU A 27 2.00 -17.24 9.86
N TYR A 28 1.80 -17.58 11.14
CA TYR A 28 2.88 -17.62 12.13
C TYR A 28 3.96 -18.65 11.77
N LEU A 29 3.57 -19.82 11.26
CA LEU A 29 4.53 -20.80 10.74
C LEU A 29 5.32 -20.24 9.55
N ALA A 30 4.69 -19.43 8.68
CA ALA A 30 5.41 -18.74 7.61
C ALA A 30 6.45 -17.74 8.16
N CYS A 31 6.08 -16.96 9.17
CA CYS A 31 7.02 -16.05 9.83
C CYS A 31 8.18 -16.79 10.50
N ARG A 32 7.92 -17.90 11.20
CA ARG A 32 8.94 -18.71 11.89
C ARG A 32 9.96 -19.35 10.93
N ARG A 33 9.59 -19.57 9.66
CA ARG A 33 10.56 -20.03 8.63
C ARG A 33 11.62 -18.98 8.32
N ILE A 34 11.27 -17.69 8.41
CA ILE A 34 12.18 -16.57 8.15
C ILE A 34 12.90 -16.15 9.44
N TYR A 35 12.19 -16.18 10.57
CA TYR A 35 12.69 -15.72 11.87
C TYR A 35 12.65 -16.84 12.94
N PRO A 36 13.42 -17.94 12.77
CA PRO A 36 13.41 -19.05 13.72
C PRO A 36 13.97 -18.68 15.10
N ASP A 37 14.79 -17.63 15.17
CA ASP A 37 15.44 -17.09 16.35
C ASP A 37 14.55 -16.12 17.16
N GLN A 38 13.42 -15.68 16.58
CA GLN A 38 12.49 -14.72 17.19
C GLN A 38 11.09 -15.33 17.38
N PRO A 39 10.93 -16.32 18.26
CA PRO A 39 9.66 -17.03 18.44
C PRO A 39 8.54 -16.18 19.06
N ASN A 40 8.90 -15.05 19.68
CA ASN A 40 7.98 -14.12 20.31
C ASN A 40 8.35 -12.67 19.91
N PRO A 41 8.04 -12.25 18.67
CA PRO A 41 8.30 -10.89 18.22
C PRO A 41 7.48 -9.88 19.03
N LEU A 42 7.90 -8.60 19.02
CA LEU A 42 7.02 -7.55 19.50
C LEU A 42 5.76 -7.53 18.62
N GLN A 43 4.59 -7.44 19.24
CA GLN A 43 3.34 -7.45 18.52
C GLN A 43 2.41 -6.38 19.05
N VAL A 44 1.86 -5.59 18.13
CA VAL A 44 0.72 -4.70 18.42
C VAL A 44 -0.55 -5.48 18.17
N ALA A 45 -1.48 -5.44 19.11
CA ALA A 45 -2.78 -6.07 19.00
C ALA A 45 -3.90 -5.03 19.13
N ALA A 46 -4.95 -5.17 18.32
CA ALA A 46 -6.14 -4.34 18.48
C ALA A 46 -6.79 -4.63 19.85
N LEU A 47 -6.95 -3.60 20.68
CA LEU A 47 -7.51 -3.71 22.03
C LEU A 47 -8.97 -4.18 21.99
N VAL A 48 -9.77 -3.59 21.09
CA VAL A 48 -11.12 -4.02 20.78
C VAL A 48 -11.09 -4.62 19.39
N LYS A 49 -11.43 -5.90 19.29
CA LYS A 49 -11.41 -6.65 18.04
C LYS A 49 -12.43 -6.11 17.04
N TYR A 50 -12.11 -6.19 15.75
CA TYR A 50 -12.93 -5.60 14.70
C TYR A 50 -14.36 -6.17 14.67
N TRP A 51 -14.51 -7.49 14.83
CA TRP A 51 -15.82 -8.15 14.92
C TRP A 51 -16.64 -7.78 16.18
N LEU A 52 -16.03 -7.08 17.14
CA LEU A 52 -16.71 -6.51 18.31
C LEU A 52 -17.01 -5.01 18.15
N GLY A 53 -16.90 -4.47 16.93
CA GLY A 53 -17.09 -3.05 16.63
C GLY A 53 -15.86 -2.18 16.93
N GLY A 54 -14.68 -2.79 17.09
CA GLY A 54 -13.42 -2.07 17.20
C GLY A 54 -13.09 -1.30 15.92
N PRO A 55 -12.31 -0.21 15.99
CA PRO A 55 -12.01 0.61 14.82
C PRO A 55 -10.95 -0.02 13.91
N ASP A 56 -10.15 -0.96 14.42
CA ASP A 56 -8.91 -1.42 13.81
C ASP A 56 -9.10 -2.84 13.22
N PRO A 57 -9.07 -2.99 11.88
CA PRO A 57 -9.33 -4.28 11.23
C PRO A 57 -8.19 -5.30 11.36
N LEU A 58 -6.95 -4.84 11.55
CA LEU A 58 -5.82 -5.75 11.76
C LEU A 58 -5.79 -6.15 13.24
N ASP A 59 -5.99 -7.44 13.45
CA ASP A 59 -6.05 -8.06 14.75
C ASP A 59 -4.70 -8.03 15.46
N TYR A 60 -3.64 -8.27 14.69
CA TYR A 60 -2.25 -8.28 15.13
C TYR A 60 -1.34 -7.68 14.06
N ILE A 61 -0.24 -7.07 14.50
CA ILE A 61 0.88 -6.64 13.65
C ILE A 61 2.16 -7.06 14.35
N SER A 62 2.82 -8.08 13.84
CA SER A 62 4.09 -8.59 14.38
C SER A 62 5.26 -7.79 13.81
N MET A 63 6.27 -7.55 14.64
CA MET A 63 7.42 -6.72 14.31
C MET A 63 8.71 -7.52 14.56
N TYR A 64 9.40 -7.86 13.48
CA TYR A 64 10.63 -8.65 13.51
C TYR A 64 11.86 -7.77 13.28
N ALA A 65 12.96 -8.10 13.94
CA ALA A 65 14.27 -7.57 13.62
C ALA A 65 14.86 -8.39 12.47
N ASN A 66 15.11 -7.75 11.33
CA ASN A 66 15.80 -8.40 10.22
C ASN A 66 17.24 -7.86 10.15
N PRO A 67 18.28 -8.72 10.26
CA PRO A 67 19.66 -8.27 10.18
C PRO A 67 20.04 -7.76 8.78
N GLY A 68 19.20 -8.00 7.76
CA GLY A 68 19.54 -7.73 6.36
C GLY A 68 20.42 -8.82 5.79
N ASP A 69 21.07 -8.51 4.66
CA ASP A 69 21.99 -9.40 3.96
C ASP A 69 23.10 -8.54 3.35
N VAL A 70 24.30 -8.66 3.90
CA VAL A 70 25.45 -7.85 3.49
C VAL A 70 25.92 -8.19 2.08
N GLU A 71 25.77 -9.43 1.63
CA GLU A 71 26.19 -9.84 0.29
C GLU A 71 25.29 -9.26 -0.81
N LEU A 72 24.03 -9.01 -0.46
CA LEU A 72 23.03 -8.41 -1.34
C LEU A 72 22.84 -6.89 -1.10
N ASP A 73 23.70 -6.27 -0.28
CA ASP A 73 23.61 -4.86 0.12
C ASP A 73 22.24 -4.47 0.72
N ILE A 74 21.66 -5.40 1.49
CA ILE A 74 20.37 -5.20 2.17
C ILE A 74 20.64 -4.72 3.60
N PRO A 75 20.19 -3.51 3.97
CA PRO A 75 20.45 -2.97 5.30
C PRO A 75 19.64 -3.70 6.39
N PRO A 76 20.10 -3.68 7.64
CA PRO A 76 19.27 -4.06 8.79
C PRO A 76 17.97 -3.25 8.81
N HIS A 77 16.86 -3.91 9.09
CA HIS A 77 15.53 -3.29 9.05
C HIS A 77 14.55 -3.97 10.01
N TRP A 78 13.46 -3.29 10.29
CA TRP A 78 12.28 -3.84 10.96
C TRP A 78 11.31 -4.36 9.91
N HIS A 79 10.83 -5.58 10.08
CA HIS A 79 9.84 -6.20 9.20
C HIS A 79 8.50 -6.34 9.93
N TYR A 80 7.49 -5.61 9.47
CA TYR A 80 6.14 -5.61 10.02
C TYR A 80 5.27 -6.53 9.17
N ILE A 81 4.46 -7.37 9.82
CA ILE A 81 3.56 -8.31 9.15
C ILE A 81 2.19 -8.20 9.80
N SER A 82 1.15 -7.91 9.02
CA SER A 82 -0.23 -7.83 9.52
C SER A 82 -0.92 -9.18 9.58
N PHE A 83 -1.98 -9.23 10.41
CA PHE A 83 -2.91 -10.34 10.48
C PHE A 83 -4.32 -9.75 10.67
N GLY A 84 -5.20 -9.96 9.70
CA GLY A 84 -6.62 -9.56 9.77
C GLY A 84 -7.27 -9.29 8.42
N LEU A 85 -6.48 -9.04 7.37
CA LEU A 85 -7.00 -8.93 6.00
C LEU A 85 -7.36 -10.31 5.43
N SER A 86 -6.60 -11.34 5.81
CA SER A 86 -6.96 -12.74 5.56
C SER A 86 -7.96 -13.26 6.58
N ASP A 87 -8.62 -14.38 6.26
CA ASP A 87 -9.47 -15.06 7.24
C ASP A 87 -8.58 -15.82 8.25
N LEU A 88 -8.48 -15.26 9.44
CA LEU A 88 -7.70 -15.88 10.53
C LEU A 88 -8.45 -17.04 11.20
N HIS A 89 -9.78 -17.02 11.17
CA HIS A 89 -10.63 -17.80 12.08
C HIS A 89 -11.48 -18.87 11.38
N GLY A 90 -12.00 -18.60 10.18
CA GLY A 90 -12.80 -19.56 9.42
C GLY A 90 -14.25 -19.71 9.86
N ASP A 91 -14.77 -18.80 10.69
CA ASP A 91 -16.08 -18.95 11.34
C ASP A 91 -17.08 -17.84 11.02
N GLY A 92 -16.80 -17.03 10.00
CA GLY A 92 -17.74 -16.01 9.52
C GLY A 92 -17.77 -14.73 10.37
N ARG A 93 -16.89 -14.58 11.37
CA ARG A 93 -16.94 -13.43 12.30
C ARG A 93 -16.54 -12.08 11.69
N VAL A 94 -15.71 -12.10 10.63
CA VAL A 94 -15.25 -10.91 9.89
C VAL A 94 -15.38 -11.17 8.40
N HIS A 95 -14.77 -12.26 7.93
CA HIS A 95 -14.76 -12.66 6.53
C HIS A 95 -15.83 -13.71 6.27
N GLU A 96 -16.45 -13.67 5.10
CA GLU A 96 -17.37 -14.73 4.67
C GLU A 96 -16.63 -16.06 4.58
N VAL A 97 -17.28 -17.15 5.00
CA VAL A 97 -16.67 -18.48 4.97
C VAL A 97 -16.59 -18.96 3.52
N THR A 98 -15.38 -19.10 3.01
CA THR A 98 -15.10 -19.56 1.65
C THR A 98 -14.35 -20.90 1.67
N GLY A 99 -14.21 -21.53 0.50
CA GLY A 99 -13.51 -22.82 0.37
C GLY A 99 -11.98 -22.66 0.21
N PRO A 100 -11.20 -23.74 0.28
CA PRO A 100 -9.74 -23.68 0.18
C PRO A 100 -9.23 -23.24 -1.21
N GLU A 101 -10.07 -23.32 -2.24
CA GLU A 101 -9.75 -22.93 -3.62
C GLU A 101 -9.92 -21.42 -3.88
N THR A 102 -10.52 -20.70 -2.94
CA THR A 102 -10.73 -19.25 -3.02
C THR A 102 -9.80 -18.53 -2.06
N PRO A 103 -9.43 -17.26 -2.34
CA PRO A 103 -8.56 -16.51 -1.43
C PRO A 103 -9.13 -16.42 0.00
N SER A 104 -8.26 -16.52 1.00
CA SER A 104 -8.64 -16.41 2.41
C SER A 104 -8.91 -14.95 2.76
N GLY A 105 -10.16 -14.60 3.12
CA GLY A 105 -10.56 -13.21 3.33
C GLY A 105 -10.32 -12.37 2.07
N PHE A 106 -9.56 -11.27 2.20
CA PHE A 106 -9.11 -10.49 1.04
C PHE A 106 -7.98 -11.16 0.23
N GLY A 107 -7.43 -12.28 0.69
CA GLY A 107 -6.43 -13.07 -0.03
C GLY A 107 -4.98 -12.61 0.17
N PHE A 108 -4.74 -11.61 1.01
CA PHE A 108 -3.41 -11.11 1.28
C PHE A 108 -3.26 -10.56 2.70
N GLU A 109 -2.02 -10.42 3.15
CA GLU A 109 -1.63 -9.63 4.31
C GLU A 109 -0.64 -8.54 3.89
N LEU A 110 -0.63 -7.43 4.62
CA LEU A 110 0.33 -6.35 4.42
C LEU A 110 1.66 -6.69 5.11
N THR A 111 2.76 -6.34 4.46
CA THR A 111 4.08 -6.27 5.10
C THR A 111 4.70 -4.89 4.93
N PHE A 112 5.66 -4.54 5.77
CA PHE A 112 6.43 -3.29 5.63
C PHE A 112 7.86 -3.51 6.09
N ARG A 113 8.83 -2.94 5.38
CA ARG A 113 10.25 -2.98 5.74
C ARG A 113 10.75 -1.57 5.99
N LEU A 114 11.09 -1.27 7.23
CA LEU A 114 11.60 0.03 7.65
C LEU A 114 13.07 -0.09 7.99
N ARG A 115 13.94 0.69 7.34
CA ARG A 115 15.36 0.76 7.67
C ARG A 115 15.54 0.97 9.17
N ARG A 116 16.39 0.16 9.79
CA ARG A 116 16.68 0.26 11.23
C ARG A 116 17.80 1.26 11.44
N GLU A 117 17.55 2.22 12.33
CA GLU A 117 18.58 3.17 12.74
C GLU A 117 19.51 2.56 13.80
N ALA A 118 20.79 2.94 13.80
CA ALA A 118 21.78 2.37 14.72
C ALA A 118 21.45 2.56 16.21
N SER A 119 20.68 3.61 16.54
CA SER A 119 20.23 3.90 17.91
C SER A 119 18.98 3.11 18.34
N GLU A 120 18.29 2.43 17.42
CA GLU A 120 17.03 1.75 17.72
C GLU A 120 17.27 0.36 18.32
N THR A 121 16.77 0.17 19.54
CA THR A 121 16.78 -1.12 20.24
C THR A 121 15.47 -1.90 20.08
N ALA A 122 14.39 -1.24 19.64
CA ALA A 122 13.08 -1.82 19.42
C ALA A 122 12.42 -1.18 18.18
N PRO A 123 11.52 -1.89 17.47
CA PRO A 123 10.84 -1.35 16.31
C PRO A 123 9.89 -0.21 16.71
N PRO A 124 9.86 0.92 15.97
CA PRO A 124 8.86 1.96 16.18
C PRO A 124 7.45 1.45 15.85
N THR A 125 6.43 1.97 16.54
CA THR A 125 5.06 1.47 16.40
C THR A 125 4.22 2.23 15.37
N TRP A 126 4.68 3.37 14.85
CA TRP A 126 3.92 4.17 13.88
C TRP A 126 3.54 3.40 12.59
N PRO A 127 4.33 2.41 12.09
CA PRO A 127 3.92 1.65 10.91
C PRO A 127 2.66 0.83 11.16
N ALA A 128 2.38 0.45 12.41
CA ALA A 128 1.13 -0.22 12.76
C ALA A 128 -0.07 0.68 12.45
N THR A 129 0.00 1.98 12.75
CA THR A 129 -1.06 2.95 12.44
C THR A 129 -1.25 3.13 10.94
N LEU A 130 -0.16 3.15 10.18
CA LEU A 130 -0.20 3.19 8.72
C LEU A 130 -0.91 1.95 8.15
N MET A 131 -0.49 0.75 8.55
CA MET A 131 -1.06 -0.51 8.08
C MET A 131 -2.55 -0.65 8.46
N GLN A 132 -2.95 -0.21 9.66
CA GLN A 132 -4.37 -0.17 10.06
C GLN A 132 -5.19 0.76 9.15
N SER A 133 -4.61 1.87 8.72
CA SER A 133 -5.30 2.83 7.84
C SER A 133 -5.45 2.30 6.43
N LEU A 134 -4.45 1.59 5.89
CA LEU A 134 -4.57 0.84 4.63
C LEU A 134 -5.62 -0.27 4.74
N ALA A 135 -5.62 -1.04 5.83
CA ALA A 135 -6.63 -2.07 6.06
C ALA A 135 -8.05 -1.47 6.12
N LYS A 136 -8.24 -0.35 6.82
CA LYS A 136 -9.53 0.38 6.83
C LYS A 136 -10.00 0.74 5.43
N TYR A 137 -9.10 1.21 4.55
CA TYR A 137 -9.42 1.49 3.17
C TYR A 137 -9.90 0.23 2.42
N VAL A 138 -9.20 -0.90 2.57
CA VAL A 138 -9.58 -2.18 1.93
C VAL A 138 -10.97 -2.63 2.40
N PHE A 139 -11.21 -2.62 3.72
CA PHE A 139 -12.51 -3.00 4.30
C PHE A 139 -13.66 -2.06 3.89
N GLN A 140 -13.40 -0.77 3.68
CA GLN A 140 -14.42 0.22 3.31
C GLN A 140 -14.73 0.22 1.82
N SER A 141 -13.72 0.03 0.97
CA SER A 141 -13.85 0.10 -0.49
C SER A 141 -14.15 -1.26 -1.12
N GLY A 142 -13.73 -2.35 -0.48
CA GLY A 142 -13.71 -3.69 -1.07
C GLY A 142 -12.57 -3.89 -2.09
N ASN A 143 -11.73 -2.88 -2.32
CA ASN A 143 -10.64 -2.97 -3.28
C ASN A 143 -9.44 -3.69 -2.64
N THR A 144 -9.02 -4.79 -3.25
CA THR A 144 -7.79 -5.49 -2.89
C THR A 144 -6.57 -4.73 -3.40
N LEU A 145 -5.48 -4.78 -2.66
CA LEU A 145 -4.19 -4.20 -3.06
C LEU A 145 -3.30 -5.29 -3.64
N CYS A 146 -2.74 -5.03 -4.81
CA CYS A 146 -1.89 -5.94 -5.57
C CYS A 146 -0.50 -5.35 -5.77
N ALA A 147 0.50 -6.21 -6.06
CA ALA A 147 1.82 -5.72 -6.45
C ALA A 147 1.73 -4.88 -7.73
N GLY A 148 2.36 -3.70 -7.72
CA GLY A 148 2.27 -2.69 -8.77
C GLY A 148 1.24 -1.60 -8.51
N ASP A 149 0.34 -1.77 -7.55
CA ASP A 149 -0.60 -0.71 -7.16
C ASP A 149 0.13 0.44 -6.44
N HIS A 150 -0.46 1.63 -6.50
CA HIS A 150 0.05 2.79 -5.80
C HIS A 150 -1.03 3.39 -4.90
N VAL A 151 -0.61 3.98 -3.77
CA VAL A 151 -1.51 4.69 -2.85
C VAL A 151 -1.00 6.11 -2.64
N SER A 152 -1.82 7.07 -3.07
CA SER A 152 -1.56 8.49 -2.90
C SER A 152 -1.83 8.93 -1.46
N TRP A 153 -0.79 8.97 -0.63
CA TRP A 153 -0.91 9.25 0.81
C TRP A 153 -0.86 10.75 1.17
N HIS A 154 -0.04 11.54 0.48
CA HIS A 154 0.02 13.01 0.58
C HIS A 154 0.50 13.60 1.93
N CYS A 155 1.10 12.78 2.80
CA CYS A 155 1.83 13.22 3.98
C CYS A 155 2.98 12.26 4.27
N ALA A 156 3.96 12.67 5.08
CA ALA A 156 5.03 11.76 5.48
C ALA A 156 4.44 10.54 6.21
N LEU A 157 4.88 9.32 5.85
CA LEU A 157 4.28 8.09 6.37
C LEU A 157 4.37 7.96 7.90
N ASP A 158 5.41 8.54 8.50
CA ASP A 158 5.69 8.57 9.93
C ASP A 158 5.23 9.87 10.62
N ASN A 159 4.52 10.75 9.89
CA ASN A 159 4.14 12.11 10.32
C ASN A 159 5.34 13.02 10.65
N SER A 160 6.53 12.74 10.11
CA SER A 160 7.68 13.64 10.17
C SER A 160 7.68 14.64 9.00
N GLU A 161 8.84 15.27 8.75
CA GLU A 161 9.10 16.11 7.56
C GLU A 161 9.76 15.30 6.42
N SER A 162 9.60 13.98 6.42
CA SER A 162 10.16 13.11 5.38
C SER A 162 9.61 13.42 3.98
N ARG A 163 10.47 13.23 2.97
CA ARG A 163 10.08 13.27 1.55
C ARG A 163 9.30 12.02 1.11
N ILE A 164 9.32 10.96 1.91
CA ILE A 164 8.57 9.72 1.68
C ILE A 164 7.10 9.95 2.06
N GLN A 165 6.28 10.24 1.05
CA GLN A 165 4.91 10.74 1.24
C GLN A 165 3.83 9.91 0.54
N HIS A 166 4.23 8.82 -0.12
CA HIS A 166 3.36 7.99 -0.93
C HIS A 166 3.81 6.52 -0.83
N ILE A 167 3.00 5.62 -1.38
CA ILE A 167 3.22 4.19 -1.27
C ILE A 167 3.13 3.54 -2.65
N LEU A 168 4.04 2.60 -2.90
CA LEU A 168 3.87 1.57 -3.89
C LEU A 168 3.71 0.20 -3.23
N MET A 169 2.93 -0.67 -3.85
CA MET A 169 2.71 -2.03 -3.39
C MET A 169 3.63 -2.98 -4.15
N ALA A 170 4.33 -3.85 -3.45
CA ALA A 170 5.22 -4.86 -4.02
C ALA A 170 4.88 -6.25 -3.47
N ALA A 171 5.34 -7.31 -4.12
CA ALA A 171 5.36 -8.63 -3.49
C ALA A 171 6.45 -8.65 -2.41
N ASP A 172 6.19 -9.26 -1.26
CA ASP A 172 7.21 -9.43 -0.23
C ASP A 172 8.36 -10.30 -0.75
N ALA A 173 9.60 -9.85 -0.57
CA ALA A 173 10.77 -10.53 -1.11
C ALA A 173 11.11 -11.87 -0.41
N GLN A 174 10.61 -12.10 0.80
CA GLN A 174 10.92 -13.30 1.59
C GLN A 174 9.69 -14.16 1.88
N LEU A 175 8.54 -13.53 2.11
CA LEU A 175 7.28 -14.23 2.38
C LEU A 175 6.58 -14.58 1.07
N THR A 176 6.52 -15.87 0.78
CA THR A 176 5.76 -16.40 -0.36
C THR A 176 4.30 -16.69 0.03
N THR A 177 3.45 -16.81 -1.00
CA THR A 177 2.04 -17.19 -0.81
C THR A 177 1.92 -18.43 0.07
N THR A 178 1.17 -18.29 1.16
CA THR A 178 0.97 -19.34 2.15
C THR A 178 -0.43 -19.90 2.02
N THR A 179 -0.54 -21.22 1.87
CA THR A 179 -1.82 -21.93 1.91
C THR A 179 -2.28 -22.05 3.35
N THR A 180 -3.46 -21.52 3.64
CA THR A 180 -4.15 -21.70 4.93
C THR A 180 -5.33 -22.67 4.75
N PRO A 181 -5.94 -23.17 5.84
CA PRO A 181 -7.17 -23.95 5.76
C PRO A 181 -8.35 -23.21 5.08
N PHE A 182 -8.27 -21.88 4.99
CA PHE A 182 -9.35 -21.01 4.49
C PHE A 182 -9.02 -20.38 3.14
N GLY A 183 -7.95 -20.84 2.48
CA GLY A 183 -7.50 -20.32 1.19
C GLY A 183 -6.05 -19.83 1.17
N PRO A 184 -5.50 -19.50 -0.01
CA PRO A 184 -4.18 -18.90 -0.15
C PRO A 184 -4.16 -17.46 0.37
N VAL A 185 -3.02 -17.07 0.93
CA VAL A 185 -2.72 -15.70 1.39
C VAL A 185 -1.38 -15.27 0.79
N SER A 186 -1.37 -14.22 -0.02
CA SER A 186 -0.15 -13.56 -0.48
C SER A 186 0.32 -12.48 0.51
N PHE A 187 1.55 -12.00 0.35
CA PHE A 187 2.11 -10.94 1.19
C PHE A 187 2.45 -9.73 0.31
N VAL A 188 1.80 -8.60 0.59
CA VAL A 188 1.93 -7.36 -0.17
C VAL A 188 2.70 -6.35 0.67
N GLN A 189 3.93 -6.08 0.26
CA GLN A 189 4.83 -5.16 0.91
C GLN A 189 4.48 -3.71 0.54
N VAL A 190 4.27 -2.91 1.57
CA VAL A 190 4.21 -1.45 1.50
C VAL A 190 5.63 -0.92 1.26
N VAL A 191 5.81 -0.10 0.24
CA VAL A 191 7.09 0.56 -0.09
C VAL A 191 6.87 2.06 -0.09
N GLY A 192 7.55 2.78 0.81
CA GLY A 192 7.46 4.23 0.86
C GLY A 192 8.22 4.87 -0.29
N ILE A 193 7.56 5.77 -1.02
CA ILE A 193 8.10 6.47 -2.19
C ILE A 193 7.92 8.00 -2.09
N CYS A 194 8.74 8.72 -2.85
CA CYS A 194 8.65 10.16 -3.04
C CYS A 194 7.49 10.51 -4.01
N LYS A 195 7.13 11.79 -4.05
CA LYS A 195 6.07 12.30 -4.94
C LYS A 195 6.42 12.10 -6.41
N GLU A 196 7.67 12.33 -6.79
CA GLU A 196 8.16 12.20 -8.16
C GLU A 196 8.09 10.73 -8.63
N GLU A 197 8.39 9.79 -7.74
CA GLU A 197 8.29 8.35 -7.99
C GLU A 197 6.84 7.90 -8.16
N LEU A 198 5.91 8.44 -7.35
CA LEU A 198 4.48 8.22 -7.55
C LEU A 198 4.03 8.71 -8.93
N LEU A 199 4.46 9.91 -9.34
CA LEU A 199 4.12 10.45 -10.66
C LEU A 199 4.69 9.60 -11.79
N ALA A 200 5.90 9.08 -11.65
CA ALA A 200 6.50 8.15 -12.59
C ALA A 200 5.65 6.86 -12.70
N ALA A 201 5.25 6.28 -11.56
CA ALA A 201 4.45 5.06 -11.53
C ALA A 201 3.04 5.26 -12.12
N GLN A 202 2.45 6.43 -11.93
CA GLN A 202 1.17 6.79 -12.53
C GLN A 202 1.26 6.97 -14.04
N ARG A 203 2.36 7.57 -14.55
CA ARG A 203 2.57 7.82 -15.98
C ARG A 203 2.99 6.58 -16.75
N TRP A 204 3.84 5.74 -16.17
CA TRP A 204 4.28 4.49 -16.75
C TRP A 204 3.50 3.33 -16.15
N ASN A 205 4.08 2.63 -15.18
CA ASN A 205 3.43 1.61 -14.38
C ASN A 205 4.20 1.41 -13.05
N GLY A 206 3.55 0.78 -12.06
CA GLY A 206 4.18 0.47 -10.78
C GLY A 206 5.34 -0.53 -10.88
N PRO A 207 5.20 -1.67 -11.58
CA PRO A 207 6.26 -2.68 -11.67
C PRO A 207 7.60 -2.13 -12.19
N GLY A 208 7.58 -1.31 -13.24
CA GLY A 208 8.79 -0.69 -13.79
C GLY A 208 9.48 0.24 -12.78
N VAL A 209 8.72 1.04 -12.03
CA VAL A 209 9.28 1.87 -10.95
C VAL A 209 9.83 1.03 -9.81
N LEU A 210 9.19 -0.11 -9.46
CA LEU A 210 9.76 -1.06 -8.49
C LEU A 210 11.10 -1.61 -8.94
N ASP A 211 11.26 -1.92 -10.23
CA ASP A 211 12.51 -2.48 -10.73
C ASP A 211 13.66 -1.46 -10.68
N ILE A 212 13.37 -0.18 -10.93
CA ILE A 212 14.33 0.91 -10.69
C ILE A 212 14.68 1.01 -9.20
N LEU A 213 13.67 0.99 -8.30
CA LEU A 213 13.89 1.02 -6.85
C LEU A 213 14.74 -0.17 -6.36
N LYS A 214 14.53 -1.37 -6.91
CA LYS A 214 15.30 -2.57 -6.57
C LYS A 214 16.77 -2.47 -6.95
N ARG A 215 17.07 -1.78 -8.06
CA ARG A 215 18.44 -1.57 -8.55
C ARG A 215 19.22 -0.55 -7.72
N LEU A 216 18.55 0.30 -6.96
CA LEU A 216 19.14 1.38 -6.18
C LEU A 216 19.10 1.07 -4.67
N PRO A 217 20.23 0.69 -4.03
CA PRO A 217 20.27 0.32 -2.61
C PRO A 217 19.76 1.41 -1.66
N VAL A 218 20.06 2.69 -1.97
CA VAL A 218 19.63 3.85 -1.17
C VAL A 218 18.12 4.10 -1.26
N ALA A 219 17.48 3.69 -2.36
CA ALA A 219 16.06 3.91 -2.61
C ALA A 219 15.17 2.77 -2.07
N GLY A 220 15.74 1.56 -1.98
CA GLY A 220 15.08 0.40 -1.42
C GLY A 220 15.91 -0.88 -1.54
N GLY A 221 16.65 -1.02 -2.64
CA GLY A 221 17.44 -2.21 -2.93
C GLY A 221 16.58 -3.45 -3.19
N ALA A 222 17.22 -4.62 -3.27
CA ALA A 222 16.57 -5.86 -3.70
C ALA A 222 15.32 -6.24 -2.86
N TRP A 223 15.27 -5.84 -1.59
CA TRP A 223 14.12 -6.08 -0.70
C TRP A 223 13.23 -4.85 -0.47
N LEU A 224 13.46 -3.74 -1.20
CA LEU A 224 12.62 -2.54 -1.16
C LEU A 224 12.43 -1.99 0.26
N VAL A 225 13.53 -1.92 1.02
CA VAL A 225 13.53 -1.41 2.40
C VAL A 225 13.29 0.11 2.37
N THR A 226 12.23 0.57 3.01
CA THR A 226 11.89 1.99 3.08
C THR A 226 12.79 2.71 4.08
N ASP A 227 13.47 3.76 3.63
CA ASP A 227 14.23 4.68 4.47
C ASP A 227 13.51 6.04 4.55
N MET A 228 12.93 6.35 5.72
CA MET A 228 12.23 7.62 5.94
C MET A 228 13.18 8.83 5.93
N ARG A 229 14.49 8.62 6.04
CA ARG A 229 15.50 9.69 6.02
C ARG A 229 16.04 9.97 4.61
N ARG A 230 15.60 9.21 3.61
CA ARG A 230 15.99 9.41 2.21
C ARG A 230 15.54 10.79 1.72
N GLY A 231 16.51 11.62 1.33
CA GLY A 231 16.28 12.98 0.85
C GLY A 231 16.12 13.10 -0.67
N GLU A 232 16.56 12.10 -1.42
CA GLU A 232 16.60 12.10 -2.88
C GLU A 232 15.64 11.06 -3.48
N ASN A 233 15.02 11.38 -4.61
CA ASN A 233 14.18 10.42 -5.36
C ASN A 233 15.00 9.64 -6.41
N ILE A 234 14.42 8.58 -6.99
CA ILE A 234 15.14 7.75 -7.99
C ILE A 234 15.68 8.52 -9.19
N LEU A 235 15.03 9.60 -9.62
CA LEU A 235 15.44 10.39 -10.79
C LEU A 235 16.65 11.29 -10.46
N GLU A 236 16.80 11.68 -9.20
CA GLU A 236 17.96 12.41 -8.70
C GLU A 236 19.14 11.46 -8.45
N LEU A 237 18.85 10.24 -7.97
CA LEU A 237 19.85 9.21 -7.68
C LEU A 237 20.46 8.57 -8.94
N ASP A 238 19.64 8.31 -9.96
CA ASP A 238 20.07 7.76 -11.24
C ASP A 238 19.49 8.60 -12.39
N PRO A 239 20.29 9.46 -13.04
CA PRO A 239 19.85 10.25 -14.18
C PRO A 239 19.30 9.40 -15.34
N ALA A 240 19.70 8.13 -15.46
CA ALA A 240 19.19 7.22 -16.48
C ALA A 240 17.75 6.75 -16.18
N ALA A 241 17.27 6.87 -14.93
CA ALA A 241 15.93 6.46 -14.55
C ALA A 241 14.85 7.24 -15.32
N GLN A 242 15.08 8.51 -15.64
CA GLN A 242 14.12 9.30 -16.43
C GLN A 242 13.99 8.75 -17.85
N GLU A 243 15.12 8.46 -18.51
CA GLU A 243 15.13 7.88 -19.85
C GLU A 243 14.51 6.47 -19.87
N GLU A 244 14.73 5.68 -18.81
CA GLU A 244 14.11 4.37 -18.64
C GLU A 244 12.59 4.46 -18.50
N VAL A 245 12.08 5.41 -17.71
CA VAL A 245 10.64 5.67 -17.60
C VAL A 245 10.05 6.12 -18.94
N ASP A 246 10.71 7.04 -19.65
CA ASP A 246 10.23 7.55 -20.93
C ASP A 246 10.19 6.45 -22.01
N ARG A 247 11.24 5.63 -22.09
CA ARG A 247 11.29 4.46 -22.97
C ARG A 247 10.22 3.43 -22.60
N GLY A 248 10.05 3.15 -21.30
CA GLY A 248 9.02 2.24 -20.82
C GLY A 248 7.61 2.69 -21.20
N ILE A 249 7.33 4.00 -21.19
CA ILE A 249 6.05 4.55 -21.67
C ILE A 249 5.90 4.36 -23.18
N GLU A 250 6.97 4.52 -23.96
CA GLU A 250 6.95 4.31 -25.41
C GLU A 250 6.68 2.84 -25.78
N GLU A 251 7.25 1.91 -25.02
CA GLU A 251 7.16 0.46 -25.28
C GLU A 251 5.89 -0.18 -24.69
N ASP A 252 5.55 0.13 -23.43
CA ASP A 252 4.45 -0.51 -22.70
C ASP A 252 3.15 0.30 -22.71
N GLY A 253 3.24 1.60 -23.01
CA GLY A 253 2.15 2.55 -22.83
C GLY A 253 2.04 3.10 -21.40
N SER A 254 0.87 3.64 -21.07
CA SER A 254 0.61 4.37 -19.82
C SER A 254 -0.57 3.79 -19.05
N ASN A 255 -0.39 3.62 -17.73
CA ASN A 255 -1.49 3.32 -16.82
C ASN A 255 -2.35 4.55 -16.46
N LEU A 256 -1.99 5.76 -16.92
CA LEU A 256 -2.75 6.98 -16.66
C LEU A 256 -3.96 7.09 -17.60
N SER A 257 -5.12 6.63 -17.14
CA SER A 257 -6.35 6.69 -17.94
C SER A 257 -6.98 8.10 -18.02
N GLY A 258 -6.64 9.01 -17.10
CA GLY A 258 -7.16 10.36 -17.09
C GLY A 258 -6.56 11.25 -16.01
N VAL A 259 -6.64 12.57 -16.21
CA VAL A 259 -6.20 13.58 -15.26
C VAL A 259 -7.28 14.65 -15.09
N SER A 260 -7.47 15.11 -13.85
CA SER A 260 -8.30 16.28 -13.59
C SER A 260 -7.48 17.55 -13.83
N ALA A 261 -7.82 18.30 -14.88
CA ALA A 261 -7.16 19.56 -15.24
C ALA A 261 -8.18 20.64 -15.60
N ARG A 262 -7.80 21.90 -15.45
CA ARG A 262 -8.57 23.02 -16.03
C ARG A 262 -8.35 23.04 -17.54
N CYS A 263 -9.37 22.68 -18.30
CA CYS A 263 -9.34 22.72 -19.76
C CYS A 263 -10.59 23.43 -20.31
N SER A 264 -10.44 24.06 -21.47
CA SER A 264 -11.53 24.66 -22.23
C SER A 264 -11.31 24.36 -23.70
N TRP A 265 -12.38 24.08 -24.43
CA TRP A 265 -12.36 23.88 -25.87
C TRP A 265 -13.52 24.63 -26.52
N SER A 266 -13.36 25.00 -27.79
CA SER A 266 -14.40 25.64 -28.59
C SER A 266 -14.39 25.04 -29.99
N GLU A 267 -15.57 24.70 -30.51
CA GLU A 267 -15.74 24.27 -31.90
C GLU A 267 -15.47 25.41 -32.87
N PHE A 268 -14.52 25.21 -33.79
CA PHE A 268 -14.25 26.18 -34.85
C PHE A 268 -15.13 25.85 -36.07
N ASN A 269 -16.34 26.40 -36.11
CA ASN A 269 -17.19 26.32 -37.30
C ASN A 269 -16.73 27.32 -38.36
N GLN A 270 -15.67 26.99 -39.10
CA GLN A 270 -15.43 27.63 -40.39
C GLN A 270 -16.34 26.97 -41.43
N LEU A 271 -17.47 27.63 -41.72
CA LEU A 271 -18.14 27.49 -43.01
C LEU A 271 -17.14 28.00 -44.07
N PHE A 272 -16.33 27.11 -44.63
CA PHE A 272 -15.55 27.40 -45.82
C PHE A 272 -16.55 27.71 -46.95
N THR A 273 -16.78 28.99 -47.19
CA THR A 273 -17.27 29.45 -48.48
C THR A 273 -16.05 29.48 -49.40
N PRO A 274 -16.00 28.66 -50.46
CA PRO A 274 -14.85 28.67 -51.36
C PRO A 274 -14.88 29.98 -52.15
N GLY A 275 -14.08 30.97 -51.75
CA GLY A 275 -14.01 32.24 -52.49
C GLY A 275 -13.16 33.37 -51.91
N GLU A 276 -12.91 33.46 -50.61
CA GLU A 276 -12.21 34.62 -50.05
C GLU A 276 -10.96 34.22 -49.26
N SER A 277 -9.82 34.73 -49.72
CA SER A 277 -8.53 34.69 -49.04
C SER A 277 -8.59 35.48 -47.73
N GLY A 278 -8.87 34.81 -46.61
CA GLY A 278 -8.87 35.37 -45.26
C GLY A 278 -7.75 34.81 -44.40
N GLY A 279 -6.79 35.66 -44.02
CA GLY A 279 -5.66 35.30 -43.15
C GLY A 279 -6.09 34.84 -41.75
N LEU A 280 -5.30 33.94 -41.17
CA LEU A 280 -5.41 33.49 -39.78
C LEU A 280 -5.23 34.68 -38.84
N THR A 281 -6.31 35.07 -38.15
CA THR A 281 -6.25 36.00 -37.00
C THR A 281 -6.61 35.22 -35.73
N THR A 282 -5.69 35.25 -34.76
CA THR A 282 -5.92 34.73 -33.41
C THR A 282 -6.85 35.69 -32.65
N PRO A 283 -7.88 35.20 -31.95
CA PRO A 283 -8.76 36.08 -31.16
C PRO A 283 -8.02 36.57 -29.90
N PRO A 284 -8.21 37.84 -29.48
CA PRO A 284 -7.56 38.37 -28.29
C PRO A 284 -8.29 37.91 -27.02
N LEU A 285 -7.53 37.44 -26.02
CA LEU A 285 -8.00 37.21 -24.65
C LEU A 285 -8.33 38.57 -24.00
N SER A 286 -9.58 38.77 -23.57
CA SER A 286 -9.99 39.96 -22.82
C SER A 286 -9.92 39.70 -21.30
N PRO A 287 -9.14 40.49 -20.53
CA PRO A 287 -8.84 40.17 -19.12
C PRO A 287 -9.86 40.68 -18.09
N HIS A 288 -10.99 41.29 -18.50
CA HIS A 288 -11.83 42.05 -17.57
C HIS A 288 -13.21 41.46 -17.22
N SER A 289 -13.62 40.33 -17.79
CA SER A 289 -14.93 39.73 -17.45
C SER A 289 -14.88 38.64 -16.37
N ASP A 290 -13.70 38.12 -16.03
CA ASP A 290 -13.58 36.92 -15.19
C ASP A 290 -13.76 37.22 -13.69
N SER A 291 -13.41 38.42 -13.23
CA SER A 291 -13.35 38.73 -11.80
C SER A 291 -14.72 38.69 -11.09
N GLU A 292 -15.81 39.06 -11.78
CA GLU A 292 -17.16 39.05 -11.19
C GLU A 292 -17.77 37.64 -11.17
N GLN A 293 -17.49 36.81 -12.17
CA GLN A 293 -17.94 35.40 -12.19
C GLN A 293 -17.20 34.55 -11.14
N ILE A 294 -15.91 34.85 -10.90
CA ILE A 294 -15.09 34.19 -9.88
C ILE A 294 -15.67 34.40 -8.46
N GLN A 295 -16.09 35.63 -8.11
CA GLN A 295 -16.70 35.89 -6.80
C GLN A 295 -18.09 35.25 -6.64
N ALA A 296 -18.88 35.17 -7.72
CA ALA A 296 -20.20 34.55 -7.69
C ALA A 296 -20.13 33.01 -7.52
N ALA A 297 -19.13 32.36 -8.13
CA ALA A 297 -18.91 30.92 -8.01
C ALA A 297 -18.44 30.51 -6.60
N LEU A 298 -17.56 31.30 -5.97
CA LEU A 298 -17.08 31.04 -4.60
C LEU A 298 -18.20 31.12 -3.55
N LYS A 299 -19.16 32.04 -3.71
CA LYS A 299 -20.31 32.16 -2.79
C LYS A 299 -21.30 31.00 -2.91
N LYS A 300 -21.47 30.41 -4.10
CA LYS A 300 -22.38 29.27 -4.32
C LYS A 300 -21.83 27.93 -3.82
N GLY A 301 -20.50 27.78 -3.72
CA GLY A 301 -19.85 26.55 -3.27
C GLY A 301 -19.94 26.26 -1.75
N SER A 302 -20.33 27.24 -0.92
CA SER A 302 -20.36 27.07 0.55
C SER A 302 -21.67 26.51 1.12
N LEU A 303 -22.67 26.17 0.30
CA LEU A 303 -24.03 25.88 0.80
C LEU A 303 -24.73 24.64 0.22
N ASN A 304 -24.04 23.60 -0.26
CA ASN A 304 -24.78 22.39 -0.65
C ASN A 304 -24.18 21.06 -0.19
N THR A 305 -25.00 20.33 0.56
CA THR A 305 -24.79 19.02 1.18
C THR A 305 -25.44 17.90 0.36
N ARG A 306 -24.62 17.05 -0.31
CA ARG A 306 -24.88 15.66 -0.80
C ARG A 306 -25.99 15.41 -1.87
N PRO A 307 -26.09 14.20 -2.50
CA PRO A 307 -25.18 13.03 -2.58
C PRO A 307 -24.86 12.49 -4.00
N VAL A 308 -24.03 11.43 -3.99
CA VAL A 308 -23.36 10.60 -5.02
C VAL A 308 -24.31 9.88 -6.02
N LEU A 309 -23.81 9.67 -7.25
CA LEU A 309 -24.44 9.01 -8.40
C LEU A 309 -24.66 7.47 -8.22
N PRO A 310 -25.66 6.85 -8.88
CA PRO A 310 -25.94 5.42 -8.76
C PRO A 310 -25.17 4.54 -9.78
N PRO A 311 -25.03 3.22 -9.53
CA PRO A 311 -24.25 2.30 -10.38
C PRO A 311 -25.02 1.77 -11.60
N ILE A 312 -24.26 1.40 -12.65
CA ILE A 312 -24.71 0.94 -13.97
C ILE A 312 -25.08 -0.56 -13.94
N LYS A 313 -26.25 -0.93 -14.49
CA LYS A 313 -26.73 -2.32 -14.59
C LYS A 313 -26.14 -3.05 -15.80
N GLY A 314 -25.61 -4.26 -15.58
CA GLY A 314 -25.18 -5.19 -16.63
C GLY A 314 -26.36 -5.86 -17.35
N GLN A 315 -26.24 -6.04 -18.66
CA GLN A 315 -27.16 -6.80 -19.50
C GLN A 315 -26.78 -8.29 -19.49
N ALA A 316 -27.71 -9.15 -19.11
CA ALA A 316 -27.69 -10.57 -19.40
C ALA A 316 -28.90 -10.94 -20.28
N GLU A 317 -28.56 -11.57 -21.41
CA GLU A 317 -29.26 -12.67 -22.09
C GLU A 317 -30.67 -12.46 -22.67
N ARG A 318 -30.73 -12.53 -24.00
CA ARG A 318 -31.84 -13.13 -24.75
C ARG A 318 -31.31 -14.33 -25.51
N HIS A 319 -31.51 -15.54 -24.98
CA HIS A 319 -32.28 -16.63 -25.60
C HIS A 319 -32.20 -17.90 -24.75
#